data_AF-A0A6P5GWL3-F1
#
_entry.id   AF-A0A6P5GWL3-F1
#
_cell.length_a   1.000
_cell.length_b   1.000
_cell.length_c   1.000
_cell.angle_alpha   90.00
_cell.angle_beta   90.00
_cell.angle_gamma   90.00
#
_symmetry.space_group_name_H-M   'P 1'
#
loop_
_entity.id
_entity.type
_entity.pdbx_description
1 polymer ?
#
loop_
_entity_poly.entity_id
_entity_poly.type
_entity_poly.pdbx_seq_one_letter_code
_entity_poly.pdbx_strand_id
1 'polypeptide(L)'
;MAEPKNHKNLLSTLGLMSILFSIPIVLSVILYRSDDFDPVPLPGGDYFYSLPSVAVPEHRDQILRDSERVGEGLLPGPEDLAYDAENGLVYTGCLDGWIRRVWLAGKDELKVEDWVHIGGRPLGLAFAPDRSLVVADAHKVSSTSYGLI
;
A
#
# COMPACT_ATOMS: atom_id res chain seq x y z
N MET A 1 -31.31 -59.00 18.19
CA MET A 1 -30.43 -59.39 17.07
C MET A 1 -30.14 -58.12 16.29
N ALA A 2 -28.92 -57.56 16.43
CA ALA A 2 -28.56 -56.28 15.83
C ALA A 2 -28.01 -56.51 14.41
N GLU A 3 -28.58 -55.81 13.43
CA GLU A 3 -28.13 -55.86 12.03
C GLU A 3 -26.72 -55.22 11.92
N PRO A 4 -25.74 -55.85 11.25
CA PRO A 4 -24.41 -55.27 11.13
C PRO A 4 -24.45 -54.00 10.26
N LYS A 5 -24.17 -52.85 10.87
CA LYS A 5 -24.08 -51.56 10.16
C LYS A 5 -23.03 -51.66 9.05
N ASN A 6 -23.43 -51.33 7.82
CA ASN A 6 -22.57 -51.38 6.65
C ASN A 6 -21.56 -50.21 6.63
N HIS A 7 -20.48 -50.38 7.39
CA HIS A 7 -19.42 -49.38 7.54
C HIS A 7 -18.68 -49.05 6.23
N LYS A 8 -18.66 -49.98 5.26
CA LYS A 8 -18.00 -49.79 3.96
C LYS A 8 -18.69 -48.73 3.10
N ASN A 9 -20.03 -48.70 3.12
CA ASN A 9 -20.82 -47.69 2.40
C ASN A 9 -20.74 -46.31 3.04
N LEU A 10 -20.57 -46.25 4.37
CA LEU A 10 -20.42 -45.00 5.11
C LEU A 10 -19.05 -44.36 4.86
N LEU A 11 -17.98 -45.16 4.88
CA LEU A 11 -16.62 -44.68 4.57
C LEU A 11 -16.49 -44.18 3.13
N SER A 12 -17.14 -44.84 2.15
CA SER A 12 -17.13 -44.40 0.76
C SER A 12 -17.96 -43.13 0.52
N THR A 13 -19.12 -42.98 1.18
CA THR A 13 -19.91 -41.74 1.11
C THR A 13 -19.19 -40.58 1.79
N LEU A 14 -18.53 -40.80 2.94
CA LEU A 14 -17.72 -39.76 3.58
C LEU A 14 -16.57 -39.32 2.68
N GLY A 15 -15.85 -40.26 2.06
CA GLY A 15 -14.78 -39.97 1.11
C GLY A 15 -15.25 -39.19 -0.12
N LEU A 16 -16.40 -39.56 -0.68
CA LEU A 16 -17.00 -38.84 -1.81
C LEU A 16 -17.41 -37.41 -1.44
N MET A 17 -17.99 -37.22 -0.25
CA MET A 17 -18.31 -35.89 0.27
C MET A 17 -17.05 -35.05 0.47
N SER A 18 -15.99 -35.62 1.05
CA SER A 18 -14.71 -34.91 1.23
C SER A 18 -14.10 -34.44 -0.09
N ILE A 19 -14.17 -35.26 -1.14
CA ILE A 19 -13.72 -34.87 -2.49
C ILE A 19 -14.60 -33.75 -3.05
N LEU A 20 -15.92 -33.87 -2.92
CA LEU A 20 -16.86 -32.87 -3.42
C LEU A 20 -16.67 -31.50 -2.74
N PHE A 21 -16.34 -31.47 -1.45
CA PHE A 21 -16.05 -30.23 -0.72
C PHE A 21 -14.65 -29.68 -0.98
N SER A 22 -13.65 -30.51 -1.28
CA SER A 22 -12.29 -30.04 -1.56
C SER A 22 -12.14 -29.47 -2.97
N ILE A 23 -12.88 -29.99 -3.96
CA ILE A 23 -12.86 -29.49 -5.35
C ILE A 23 -13.07 -27.97 -5.45
N PRO A 24 -14.14 -27.34 -4.90
CA PRO A 24 -14.33 -25.90 -5.02
C PRO A 24 -13.25 -25.10 -4.29
N ILE A 25 -12.68 -25.62 -3.20
CA ILE A 25 -11.59 -24.97 -2.45
C ILE A 25 -10.32 -24.98 -3.30
N VAL A 26 -9.94 -26.14 -3.85
CA VAL A 26 -8.76 -26.28 -4.72
C VAL A 26 -8.94 -25.45 -5.98
N LEU A 27 -10.12 -25.49 -6.59
CA LEU A 27 -10.44 -24.69 -7.77
C LEU A 27 -10.36 -23.19 -7.44
N SER A 28 -10.86 -22.76 -6.28
CA SER A 28 -10.72 -21.38 -5.81
C SER A 28 -9.25 -20.98 -5.67
N VAL A 29 -8.41 -21.82 -5.06
CA VAL A 29 -6.96 -21.53 -4.92
C VAL A 29 -6.26 -21.45 -6.28
N ILE A 30 -6.62 -22.32 -7.24
CA ILE A 30 -6.04 -22.31 -8.60
C ILE A 30 -6.48 -21.08 -9.40
N LEU A 31 -7.75 -20.69 -9.26
CA LEU A 31 -8.31 -19.54 -9.98
C LEU A 31 -8.05 -18.20 -9.29
N TYR A 32 -7.69 -18.21 -8.01
CA TYR A 32 -7.31 -17.01 -7.28
C TYR A 32 -5.99 -16.48 -7.81
N ARG A 33 -6.08 -15.40 -8.60
CA ARG A 33 -4.95 -14.53 -8.90
C ARG A 33 -5.07 -13.28 -8.04
N SER A 34 -4.10 -13.07 -7.17
CA SER A 34 -3.81 -11.73 -6.68
C SER A 34 -3.06 -11.03 -7.81
N ASP A 35 -3.76 -10.22 -8.59
CA ASP A 35 -3.07 -9.29 -9.48
C ASP A 35 -2.35 -8.27 -8.60
N ASP A 36 -1.09 -7.99 -8.90
CA ASP A 36 -0.36 -6.91 -8.24
C ASP A 36 -1.10 -5.59 -8.49
N PHE A 37 -1.33 -4.83 -7.43
CA PHE A 37 -1.95 -3.51 -7.55
C PHE A 37 -0.91 -2.54 -8.11
N ASP A 38 -0.93 -2.33 -9.42
CA ASP A 38 -0.19 -1.24 -10.07
C ASP A 38 -1.18 -0.10 -10.36
N PRO A 39 -0.98 1.11 -9.81
CA PRO A 39 -1.84 2.24 -10.15
C PRO A 39 -1.86 2.45 -11.66
N VAL A 40 -3.06 2.51 -12.23
CA VAL A 40 -3.24 2.81 -13.65
C VAL A 40 -2.49 4.11 -13.96
N PRO A 41 -1.56 4.12 -14.93
CA PRO A 41 -0.90 5.35 -15.35
C PRO A 41 -1.96 6.39 -15.65
N LEU A 42 -1.81 7.60 -15.09
CA LEU A 42 -2.69 8.70 -15.45
C LEU A 42 -2.75 8.76 -16.98
N PRO A 43 -3.95 8.69 -17.59
CA PRO A 43 -4.07 8.59 -19.03
C PRO A 43 -3.34 9.78 -19.65
N GLY A 44 -2.25 9.48 -20.36
CA GLY A 44 -1.43 10.50 -21.00
C GLY A 44 -2.21 11.17 -22.13
N GLY A 45 -2.07 12.48 -22.23
CA GLY A 45 -2.61 13.28 -23.31
C GLY A 45 -3.65 14.31 -22.87
N ASP A 46 -4.10 15.08 -23.85
CA ASP A 46 -4.93 16.27 -23.68
C ASP A 46 -6.29 15.98 -23.02
N TYR A 47 -6.68 14.73 -22.82
CA TYR A 47 -7.97 14.34 -22.26
C TYR A 47 -8.23 14.93 -20.88
N PHE A 48 -7.27 14.90 -19.94
CA PHE A 48 -7.43 15.50 -18.61
C PHE A 48 -7.27 17.03 -18.63
N TYR A 49 -6.43 17.56 -19.52
CA TYR A 49 -6.19 19.01 -19.64
C TYR A 49 -7.25 19.74 -20.49
N SER A 50 -8.05 19.01 -21.27
CA SER A 50 -9.12 19.53 -22.12
C SER A 50 -10.50 19.42 -21.47
N LEU A 51 -10.61 18.75 -20.31
CA LEU A 51 -11.82 18.84 -19.52
C LEU A 51 -12.00 20.31 -19.09
N PRO A 52 -13.21 20.88 -19.20
CA PRO A 52 -13.46 22.19 -18.66
C PRO A 52 -13.09 22.17 -17.18
N SER A 53 -12.17 23.05 -16.78
CA SER A 53 -11.79 23.18 -15.38
C SER A 53 -13.07 23.42 -14.57
N VAL A 54 -13.29 22.59 -13.55
CA VAL A 54 -14.37 22.86 -12.60
C VAL A 54 -14.00 24.14 -11.87
N ALA A 55 -14.76 25.21 -12.12
CA ALA A 55 -14.55 26.49 -11.45
C ALA A 55 -14.87 26.30 -9.96
N VAL A 56 -13.83 26.27 -9.14
CA VAL A 56 -13.96 26.28 -7.67
C VAL A 56 -14.10 27.75 -7.25
N PRO A 57 -15.13 28.12 -6.47
CA PRO A 57 -15.36 29.50 -6.04
C PRO A 57 -14.14 30.13 -5.33
N GLU A 58 -13.42 29.30 -4.57
CA GLU A 58 -12.19 29.65 -3.86
C GLU A 58 -10.98 29.20 -4.69
N HIS A 59 -10.52 30.05 -5.60
CA HIS A 59 -9.32 29.82 -6.40
C HIS A 59 -8.23 30.84 -6.06
N ARG A 60 -7.03 30.36 -5.69
CA ARG A 60 -5.81 31.18 -5.51
C ARG A 60 -4.76 30.80 -6.54
N ASP A 61 -4.73 31.54 -7.64
CA ASP A 61 -3.83 31.35 -8.79
C ASP A 61 -2.34 31.50 -8.43
N GLN A 62 -2.05 32.08 -7.26
CA GLN A 62 -0.71 32.44 -6.82
C GLN A 62 -0.17 31.54 -5.70
N ILE A 63 -0.92 30.52 -5.26
CA ILE A 63 -0.51 29.70 -4.10
C ILE A 63 0.85 28.99 -4.33
N LEU A 64 1.19 28.70 -5.58
CA LEU A 64 2.48 28.12 -5.95
C LEU A 64 3.62 29.14 -5.93
N ARG A 65 3.35 30.45 -6.10
CA ARG A 65 4.38 31.49 -6.04
C ARG A 65 5.00 31.59 -4.65
N ASP A 66 4.18 31.38 -3.63
CA ASP A 66 4.57 31.46 -2.23
C ASP A 66 4.92 30.07 -1.64
N SER A 67 5.02 29.04 -2.48
CA SER A 67 5.37 27.68 -2.06
C SER A 67 6.85 27.38 -2.28
N GLU A 68 7.44 26.59 -1.38
CA GLU A 68 8.80 26.10 -1.49
C GLU A 68 8.82 24.64 -1.97
N ARG A 69 9.80 24.30 -2.82
CA ARG A 69 9.99 22.92 -3.28
C ARG A 69 10.77 22.14 -2.23
N VAL A 70 10.17 21.08 -1.72
CA VAL A 70 10.70 20.26 -0.65
C VAL A 70 11.09 18.89 -1.19
N GLY A 71 12.33 18.46 -0.96
CA GLY A 71 12.80 17.11 -1.30
C GLY A 71 12.88 16.80 -2.80
N GLU A 72 12.96 17.84 -3.64
CA GLU A 72 13.07 17.69 -5.08
C GLU A 72 14.27 16.81 -5.47
N GLY A 73 14.03 15.80 -6.31
CA GLY A 73 15.05 14.88 -6.79
C GLY A 73 15.50 13.83 -5.77
N LEU A 74 15.08 13.97 -4.50
CA LEU A 74 15.43 13.05 -3.40
C LEU A 74 14.27 12.14 -2.98
N LEU A 75 13.05 12.45 -3.43
CA LEU A 75 11.84 11.69 -3.13
C LEU A 75 11.31 11.05 -4.44
N PRO A 76 11.79 9.85 -4.83
CA PRO A 76 11.33 9.19 -6.05
C PRO A 76 9.91 8.63 -5.90
N GLY A 77 8.99 9.17 -6.69
CA GLY A 77 7.58 8.76 -6.68
C GLY A 77 6.96 8.79 -5.28
N PRO A 78 6.99 9.95 -4.59
CA PRO A 78 6.47 10.06 -3.24
C PRO A 78 4.96 9.91 -3.28
N GLU A 79 4.45 9.10 -2.37
CA GLU A 79 3.02 8.93 -2.15
C GLU A 79 2.61 9.74 -0.90
N ASP A 80 1.53 9.34 -0.24
CA ASP A 80 0.96 9.99 0.93
C ASP A 80 1.98 10.50 1.97
N LEU A 81 1.58 11.49 2.77
CA LEU A 81 2.44 12.15 3.75
C LEU A 81 1.82 12.18 5.16
N ALA A 82 2.67 12.02 6.17
CA ALA A 82 2.30 12.20 7.57
C ALA A 82 3.17 13.29 8.20
N TYR A 83 2.54 14.27 8.84
CA TYR A 83 3.23 15.39 9.48
C TYR A 83 3.31 15.21 11.00
N ASP A 84 4.53 15.22 11.51
CA ASP A 84 4.84 15.27 12.94
C ASP A 84 5.13 16.73 13.32
N ALA A 85 4.12 17.38 13.88
CA ALA A 85 4.19 18.78 14.27
C ALA A 85 5.12 19.04 15.47
N GLU A 86 5.39 18.03 16.30
CA GLU A 86 6.25 18.18 17.48
C GLU A 86 7.72 18.28 17.08
N ASN A 87 8.12 17.48 16.10
CA ASN A 87 9.50 17.45 15.60
C ASN A 87 9.70 18.25 14.31
N GLY A 88 8.61 18.76 13.71
CA GLY A 88 8.65 19.46 12.42
C GLY A 88 9.12 18.55 11.29
N LEU A 89 8.65 17.30 11.28
CA LEU A 89 9.05 16.27 10.32
C LEU A 89 7.88 15.90 9.41
N VAL A 90 8.14 15.69 8.13
CA VAL A 90 7.23 15.02 7.20
C VAL A 90 7.78 13.66 6.85
N TYR A 91 6.92 12.65 6.91
CA TYR A 91 7.21 11.29 6.45
C TYR A 91 6.48 11.05 5.14
N THR A 92 7.14 10.41 4.18
CA THR A 92 6.51 10.00 2.92
C THR A 92 7.07 8.65 2.46
N GLY A 93 6.20 7.83 1.88
CA GLY A 93 6.58 6.60 1.20
C GLY A 93 7.06 6.85 -0.22
N CYS A 94 8.06 6.11 -0.69
CA CYS A 94 8.63 6.28 -2.02
C CYS A 94 8.57 4.99 -2.85
N LEU A 95 8.70 5.13 -4.16
CA LEU A 95 8.66 4.04 -5.15
C LEU A 95 9.68 2.91 -4.89
N ASP A 96 10.78 3.23 -4.23
CA ASP A 96 11.86 2.30 -3.92
C ASP A 96 11.69 1.57 -2.57
N GLY A 97 10.52 1.71 -1.93
CA GLY A 97 10.17 1.03 -0.69
C GLY A 97 10.77 1.66 0.57
N TRP A 98 11.35 2.85 0.44
CA TRP A 98 11.78 3.66 1.59
C TRP A 98 10.64 4.51 2.12
N ILE A 99 10.55 4.57 3.45
CA ILE A 99 9.93 5.69 4.14
C ILE A 99 11.02 6.72 4.39
N ARG A 100 10.85 7.91 3.83
CA ARG A 100 11.78 9.04 3.99
C ARG A 100 11.21 10.05 4.96
N ARG A 101 12.09 10.67 5.75
CA ARG A 101 11.74 11.77 6.64
C ARG A 101 12.39 13.07 6.17
N VAL A 102 11.63 14.15 6.25
CA VAL A 102 12.01 15.47 5.78
C VAL A 102 11.85 16.47 6.91
N TRP A 103 12.92 17.20 7.25
CA TRP A 103 12.87 18.25 8.28
C TRP A 103 12.35 19.55 7.68
N LEU A 104 11.27 20.06 8.25
CA LEU A 104 10.67 21.34 7.92
C LEU A 104 11.01 22.43 8.94
N ALA A 105 11.40 22.06 10.17
CA ALA A 105 11.72 22.99 11.24
C ALA A 105 13.24 23.06 11.49
N GLY A 106 13.85 24.20 11.15
CA GLY A 106 15.26 24.47 11.43
C GLY A 106 15.85 25.44 10.42
N LYS A 107 16.49 26.52 10.92
CA LYS A 107 17.24 27.45 10.08
C LYS A 107 18.44 26.72 9.48
N ASP A 108 18.33 26.34 8.21
CA ASP A 108 19.29 26.65 7.15
C ASP A 108 19.42 25.52 6.10
N GLU A 109 18.96 24.29 6.35
CA GLU A 109 18.96 23.24 5.31
C GLU A 109 17.76 22.28 5.43
N LEU A 110 16.97 22.24 4.35
CA LEU A 110 16.01 21.18 4.10
C LEU A 110 16.77 19.86 3.95
N LYS A 111 16.53 18.93 4.86
CA LYS A 111 17.18 17.62 4.88
C LYS A 111 16.18 16.54 4.54
N VAL A 112 16.59 15.58 3.70
CA VAL A 112 15.86 14.34 3.43
C VAL A 112 16.71 13.19 3.95
N GLU A 113 16.12 12.26 4.68
CA GLU A 113 16.79 11.05 5.16
C GLU A 113 15.96 9.80 4.83
N ASP A 114 16.67 8.79 4.33
CA ASP A 114 16.21 7.41 4.21
C ASP A 114 16.05 6.81 5.62
N TRP A 115 14.83 6.88 6.18
CA TRP A 115 14.60 6.57 7.59
C TRP A 115 14.43 5.07 7.85
N VAL A 116 13.53 4.41 7.11
CA VAL A 116 13.33 2.96 7.20
C VAL A 116 12.99 2.38 5.84
N HIS A 117 13.66 1.29 5.48
CA HIS A 117 13.33 0.51 4.29
C HIS A 117 12.34 -0.57 4.66
N ILE A 118 11.16 -0.54 4.05
CA ILE A 118 10.13 -1.57 4.26
C ILE A 118 9.93 -2.42 3.00
N GLY A 119 10.56 -2.05 1.88
CA GLY A 119 10.32 -2.65 0.58
C GLY A 119 8.96 -2.27 0.03
N GLY A 120 8.42 -3.07 -0.90
CA GLY A 120 7.08 -2.86 -1.43
C GLY A 120 6.87 -1.51 -2.11
N ARG A 121 5.64 -1.01 -2.06
CA ARG A 121 5.19 0.28 -2.60
C ARG A 121 4.29 0.93 -1.53
N PRO A 122 4.86 1.74 -0.62
CA PRO A 122 4.10 2.37 0.44
C PRO A 122 3.21 3.47 -0.18
N LEU A 123 1.89 3.33 -0.03
CA LEU A 123 0.90 4.21 -0.65
C LEU A 123 0.17 5.12 0.35
N GLY A 124 0.09 4.73 1.62
CA GLY A 124 -0.66 5.45 2.64
C GLY A 124 0.09 5.51 3.96
N LEU A 125 0.09 6.67 4.62
CA LEU A 125 0.82 6.92 5.87
C LEU A 125 -0.08 7.66 6.86
N ALA A 126 -0.15 7.18 8.10
CA ALA A 126 -0.87 7.88 9.17
C ALA A 126 -0.25 7.62 10.53
N PHE A 127 -0.26 8.62 11.41
CA PHE A 127 0.06 8.41 12.82
C PHE A 127 -1.12 7.76 13.55
N ALA A 128 -0.87 6.65 14.22
CA ALA A 128 -1.80 6.06 15.17
C ALA A 128 -1.86 6.88 16.48
N PRO A 129 -2.86 6.64 17.35
CA PRO A 129 -2.98 7.37 18.62
C PRO A 129 -1.76 7.25 19.55
N ASP A 130 -1.01 6.15 19.46
CA ASP A 130 0.23 5.93 20.20
C ASP A 130 1.47 6.57 19.54
N ARG A 131 1.26 7.33 18.45
CA ARG A 131 2.27 7.98 17.61
C ARG A 131 3.16 7.02 16.81
N SER A 132 2.79 5.74 16.71
CA SER A 132 3.41 4.87 15.72
C SER A 132 2.99 5.29 14.31
N LEU A 133 3.90 5.17 13.34
CA LEU A 133 3.58 5.41 11.93
C LEU A 133 3.02 4.12 11.33
N VAL A 134 1.74 4.16 10.96
CA VAL A 134 1.05 3.08 10.25
C VAL A 134 1.26 3.30 8.74
N VAL A 135 1.64 2.23 8.05
CA VAL A 135 1.92 2.25 6.61
C VAL A 135 1.04 1.25 5.89
N ALA A 136 0.36 1.71 4.83
CA ALA A 136 -0.37 0.88 3.89
C ALA A 136 0.52 0.64 2.65
N ASP A 137 0.90 -0.62 2.43
CA ASP A 137 1.71 -1.02 1.28
C ASP A 137 0.86 -1.75 0.24
N ALA A 138 1.09 -1.47 -1.04
CA ALA A 138 0.40 -2.13 -2.15
C ALA A 138 0.86 -3.58 -2.38
N HIS A 139 2.10 -3.92 -1.99
CA HIS A 139 2.67 -5.23 -2.20
C HIS A 139 2.90 -5.96 -0.87
N LYS A 140 2.58 -7.25 -0.89
CA LYS A 140 2.93 -8.12 0.24
C LYS A 140 4.43 -8.36 0.23
N VAL A 141 5.14 -7.70 1.14
CA VAL A 141 6.57 -7.91 1.30
C VAL A 141 6.81 -9.31 1.86
N SER A 142 7.33 -10.23 1.05
CA SER A 142 7.66 -11.58 1.52
C SER A 142 8.84 -11.51 2.49
N SER A 143 8.65 -11.95 3.73
CA SER A 143 9.65 -11.92 4.81
C SER A 143 10.94 -12.70 4.53
N THR A 144 11.04 -13.40 3.40
CA THR A 144 12.20 -14.21 3.01
C THR A 144 13.43 -13.37 2.60
N SER A 145 13.28 -12.07 2.33
CA SER A 145 14.39 -11.24 1.82
C SER A 145 15.06 -10.35 2.86
N TYR A 146 14.58 -10.31 4.11
CA TYR A 146 15.26 -9.60 5.19
C TYR A 146 16.14 -10.58 5.94
N GLY A 147 17.40 -10.64 5.51
CA GLY A 147 18.46 -11.29 6.25
C GLY A 147 18.47 -10.81 7.70
N LEU A 148 18.60 -11.77 8.59
CA LEU A 148 18.98 -11.60 9.99
C LEU A 148 20.06 -10.50 10.11
N ILE A 149 19.72 -9.43 10.82
CA ILE A 149 20.67 -8.65 11.61
C ILE A 149 20.53 -9.08 13.06
#